data_AF-A0A3C1P2I9-F1
#
_entry.id   AF-A0A3C1P2I9-F1
#
_cell.length_a   1.000
_cell.length_b   1.000
_cell.length_c   1.000
_cell.angle_alpha   90.00
_cell.angle_beta   90.00
_cell.angle_gamma   90.00
#
_symmetry.space_group_name_H-M   'P 1'
#
loop_
_entity.id
_entity.type
_entity.pdbx_description
1 polymer ?
#
loop_
_entity_poly.entity_id
_entity_poly.type
_entity_poly.pdbx_seq_one_letter_code
_entity_poly.pdbx_strand_id
1 'polypeptide(L)'
;MTPLTRRRAFGPLVGLVAFVVTLLLVGSVAILADLGLRQAEMTQLVSRIEASEEQMILVQEEIERITTAYESLEAPDDADRAELVGELADAAAYGQEAIAQAGAAMAGDTYLPWHTAIIRAHNDYLLHNQSWTDYLGRSAVDPGELTVPQEDIDSTFMDAEASVRAALPPLASTDLRNRIDVIFAEPENSGGQAA
;
A
#
# COMPACT_ATOMS: atom_id res chain seq x y z
N MET A 1 16.45 -69.09 -24.57
CA MET A 1 16.27 -68.19 -23.43
C MET A 1 17.27 -67.04 -23.57
N THR A 2 16.77 -65.80 -23.70
CA THR A 2 17.28 -64.43 -23.41
C THR A 2 18.81 -64.17 -23.29
N PRO A 3 19.36 -62.93 -23.52
CA PRO A 3 18.73 -61.65 -23.90
C PRO A 3 19.60 -60.74 -24.84
N LEU A 4 19.16 -60.39 -26.06
CA LEU A 4 19.87 -59.39 -26.90
C LEU A 4 19.12 -58.07 -27.15
N THR A 5 17.94 -57.88 -26.55
CA THR A 5 17.11 -56.69 -26.77
C THR A 5 17.34 -55.55 -25.76
N ARG A 6 18.29 -55.67 -24.82
CA ARG A 6 18.43 -54.69 -23.72
C ARG A 6 19.25 -53.43 -24.04
N ARG A 7 19.97 -53.36 -25.17
CA ARG A 7 20.95 -52.28 -25.42
C ARG A 7 20.51 -51.14 -26.35
N ARG A 8 19.42 -51.27 -27.13
CA ARG A 8 19.03 -50.25 -28.12
C ARG A 8 18.16 -49.10 -27.58
N ALA A 9 17.54 -49.25 -26.41
CA ALA A 9 16.71 -48.19 -25.79
C ALA A 9 17.50 -47.25 -24.86
N PHE A 10 18.77 -47.53 -24.55
CA PHE A 10 19.52 -46.79 -23.52
C PHE A 10 19.90 -45.35 -23.94
N GLY A 11 20.30 -45.12 -25.18
CA GLY A 11 20.69 -43.78 -25.66
C GLY A 11 19.54 -42.76 -25.63
N PRO A 12 18.38 -43.07 -26.25
CA PRO A 12 17.21 -42.18 -26.22
C PRO A 12 16.66 -41.95 -24.80
N LEU A 13 16.72 -42.96 -23.94
CA LEU A 13 16.20 -42.89 -22.57
C LEU A 13 17.12 -42.06 -21.66
N VAL A 14 18.44 -42.16 -21.82
CA VAL A 14 19.40 -41.26 -21.14
C VAL A 14 19.27 -39.83 -21.64
N GLY A 15 19.06 -39.61 -22.94
CA GLY A 15 18.80 -38.28 -23.50
C GLY A 15 17.50 -37.66 -22.98
N LEU A 16 16.43 -38.45 -22.89
CA LEU A 16 15.15 -38.02 -22.29
C LEU A 16 15.31 -37.68 -20.81
N VAL A 17 16.01 -38.50 -20.03
CA VAL A 17 16.25 -38.24 -18.61
C VAL A 17 17.09 -36.97 -18.44
N ALA A 18 18.17 -36.80 -19.20
CA ALA A 18 18.98 -35.58 -19.16
C ALA A 18 18.15 -34.34 -19.53
N PHE A 19 17.33 -34.43 -20.58
CA PHE A 19 16.43 -33.35 -20.99
C PHE A 19 15.40 -33.00 -19.92
N VAL A 20 14.75 -33.99 -19.30
CA VAL A 20 13.80 -33.77 -18.20
C VAL A 20 14.50 -33.16 -16.99
N VAL A 21 15.69 -33.65 -16.62
CA VAL A 21 16.48 -33.08 -15.51
C VAL A 21 16.88 -31.63 -15.81
N THR A 22 17.32 -31.32 -17.02
CA THR A 22 17.63 -29.94 -17.42
C THR A 22 16.40 -29.05 -17.38
N LEU A 23 15.25 -29.51 -17.89
CA LEU A 23 13.99 -28.77 -17.80
C LEU A 23 13.56 -28.52 -16.35
N LEU A 24 13.70 -29.52 -15.47
CA LEU A 24 13.38 -29.37 -14.06
C LEU A 24 14.33 -28.38 -13.38
N LEU A 25 15.63 -28.43 -13.67
CA LEU A 25 16.61 -27.50 -13.08
C LEU A 25 16.39 -26.08 -13.56
N VAL A 26 16.27 -25.86 -14.88
CA VAL A 26 16.02 -24.54 -15.46
C VAL A 26 14.68 -23.98 -15.00
N GLY A 27 13.63 -24.81 -14.99
CA GLY A 27 12.31 -24.43 -14.49
C GLY A 27 12.33 -24.05 -13.01
N SER A 28 13.06 -24.80 -12.17
CA SER A 28 13.20 -24.47 -10.74
C SER A 28 13.92 -23.14 -10.52
N VAL A 29 14.98 -22.85 -11.30
CA VAL A 29 15.69 -21.57 -11.22
C VAL A 29 14.78 -20.41 -11.63
N ALA A 30 13.99 -20.58 -12.69
CA ALA A 30 13.04 -19.57 -13.14
C ALA A 30 11.95 -19.28 -12.09
N ILE A 31 11.43 -20.32 -11.42
CA ILE A 31 10.45 -20.17 -10.34
C ILE A 31 11.06 -19.40 -9.16
N LEU A 32 12.28 -19.74 -8.74
CA LEU A 32 12.96 -19.05 -7.65
C LEU A 32 13.26 -17.58 -7.99
N ALA A 33 13.62 -17.30 -9.24
CA ALA A 33 13.82 -15.94 -9.72
C ALA A 33 12.50 -15.13 -9.70
N ASP A 34 11.39 -15.71 -10.17
CA ASP A 34 10.06 -15.07 -10.13
C ASP A 34 9.62 -14.75 -8.70
N LEU A 35 9.81 -15.70 -7.77
CA LEU A 35 9.51 -15.48 -6.35
C LEU A 35 10.37 -14.35 -5.75
N GLY A 36 11.65 -14.29 -6.10
CA GLY A 36 12.54 -13.20 -5.68
C GLY A 36 12.10 -11.84 -6.22
N LEU A 37 11.66 -11.78 -7.47
CA LEU A 37 11.15 -10.55 -8.08
C LEU A 37 9.84 -10.10 -7.44
N ARG A 38 8.89 -11.01 -7.19
CA ARG A 38 7.64 -10.70 -6.46
C ARG A 38 7.92 -10.15 -5.07
N GLN A 39 8.89 -10.73 -4.36
CA GLN A 39 9.30 -10.23 -3.04
C GLN A 39 9.85 -8.81 -3.13
N ALA A 40 10.73 -8.52 -4.11
CA ALA A 40 11.31 -7.19 -4.28
C ALA A 40 10.24 -6.15 -4.64
N GLU A 41 9.36 -6.46 -5.59
CA GLU A 41 8.27 -5.58 -6.01
C GLU A 41 7.27 -5.32 -4.88
N MET A 42 6.91 -6.36 -4.11
CA MET A 42 6.02 -6.19 -2.96
C MET A 42 6.67 -5.35 -1.85
N THR A 43 7.96 -5.55 -1.59
CA THR A 43 8.71 -4.70 -0.65
C THR A 43 8.77 -3.24 -1.12
N GLN A 44 8.95 -2.99 -2.42
CA GLN A 44 8.88 -1.65 -2.99
C GLN A 44 7.50 -1.03 -2.77
N LEU A 45 6.43 -1.74 -3.16
CA LEU A 45 5.05 -1.27 -2.99
C LEU A 45 4.76 -0.91 -1.53
N VAL A 46 5.07 -1.80 -0.59
CA VAL A 46 4.86 -1.55 0.85
C VAL A 46 5.66 -0.34 1.34
N SER A 47 6.88 -0.13 0.84
CA SER A 47 7.66 1.07 1.20
C SER A 47 7.04 2.37 0.67
N ARG A 48 6.38 2.32 -0.49
CA ARG A 48 5.63 3.47 -1.02
C ARG A 48 4.37 3.76 -0.21
N ILE A 49 3.68 2.69 0.21
CA ILE A 49 2.51 2.77 1.07
C ILE A 49 2.89 3.42 2.40
N GLU A 50 3.94 2.94 3.07
CA GLU A 50 4.41 3.54 4.34
C GLU A 50 4.73 5.03 4.19
N ALA A 51 5.40 5.43 3.10
CA ALA A 51 5.71 6.84 2.86
C ALA A 51 4.44 7.69 2.63
N SER A 52 3.39 7.10 2.04
CA SER A 52 2.10 7.77 1.85
C SER A 52 1.34 7.88 3.18
N GLU A 53 1.25 6.79 3.95
CA GLU A 53 0.63 6.77 5.29
C GLU A 53 1.31 7.76 6.24
N GLU A 54 2.64 7.89 6.19
CA GLU A 54 3.37 8.87 6.99
C GLU A 54 2.87 10.30 6.73
N GLN A 55 2.62 10.67 5.47
CA GLN A 55 2.05 11.99 5.16
C GLN A 55 0.61 12.13 5.67
N MET A 56 -0.21 11.08 5.55
CA MET A 56 -1.59 11.08 6.06
C MET A 56 -1.64 11.23 7.58
N ILE A 57 -0.72 10.59 8.30
CA ILE A 57 -0.58 10.71 9.76
C ILE A 57 -0.16 12.14 10.13
N LEU A 58 0.87 12.68 9.49
CA LEU A 58 1.36 14.05 9.80
C LEU A 58 0.27 15.11 9.61
N VAL A 59 -0.58 14.95 8.58
CA VAL A 59 -1.71 15.86 8.34
C VAL A 59 -2.77 15.74 9.42
N GLN A 60 -3.12 14.52 9.82
CA GLN A 60 -4.08 14.29 10.91
C GLN A 60 -3.57 14.84 12.25
N GLU A 61 -2.30 14.60 12.58
CA GLU A 61 -1.66 15.16 13.78
C GLU A 61 -1.68 16.69 13.78
N GLU A 62 -1.45 17.32 12.63
CA GLU A 62 -1.48 18.78 12.52
C GLU A 62 -2.90 19.34 12.69
N ILE A 63 -3.91 18.71 12.07
CA ILE A 63 -5.32 19.09 12.24
C ILE A 63 -5.75 18.93 13.70
N GLU A 64 -5.37 17.82 14.36
CA GLU A 64 -5.65 17.58 15.77
C GLU A 64 -4.96 18.62 16.66
N ARG A 65 -3.71 18.97 16.37
CA ARG A 65 -2.95 19.99 17.08
C ARG A 65 -3.62 21.36 16.99
N ILE A 66 -4.04 21.78 15.79
CA ILE A 66 -4.75 23.05 15.56
C ILE A 66 -6.07 23.08 16.33
N THR A 67 -6.86 22.01 16.21
CA THR A 67 -8.16 21.89 16.87
C THR A 67 -8.01 21.93 18.40
N THR A 68 -7.07 21.15 18.95
CA THR A 68 -6.78 21.12 20.39
C THR A 68 -6.32 22.48 20.91
N ALA A 69 -5.49 23.20 20.14
CA ALA A 69 -5.03 24.53 20.53
C ALA A 69 -6.20 25.51 20.64
N TYR A 70 -7.12 25.51 19.67
CA TYR A 70 -8.31 26.34 19.71
C TYR A 70 -9.25 25.96 20.87
N GLU A 71 -9.49 24.67 21.10
CA GLU A 71 -10.33 24.18 22.21
C GLU A 71 -9.80 24.57 23.60
N SER A 72 -8.50 24.84 23.71
CA SER A 72 -7.86 25.26 24.96
C SER A 72 -8.05 26.75 25.31
N LEU A 73 -8.58 27.56 24.39
CA LEU A 73 -8.79 28.99 24.60
C LEU A 73 -9.94 29.26 25.57
N GLU A 74 -9.73 30.20 26.50
CA GLU A 74 -10.77 30.65 27.41
C GLU A 74 -11.66 31.71 26.72
N ALA A 75 -12.88 31.32 26.35
CA ALA A 75 -13.89 32.17 25.70
C ALA A 75 -13.46 32.74 24.31
N PRO A 76 -13.31 31.88 23.29
CA PRO A 76 -12.85 32.29 21.96
C PRO A 76 -13.80 33.26 21.25
N ASP A 77 -13.24 34.27 20.61
CA ASP A 77 -13.97 35.30 19.87
C ASP A 77 -14.07 34.99 18.36
N ASP A 78 -14.60 35.96 17.59
CA ASP A 78 -14.74 35.79 16.13
C ASP A 78 -13.40 35.78 15.39
N ALA A 79 -12.37 36.44 15.92
CA ALA A 79 -11.04 36.45 15.33
C ALA A 79 -10.35 35.10 15.54
N ASP A 80 -10.46 34.52 16.75
CA ASP A 80 -9.95 33.17 17.04
C ASP A 80 -10.59 32.12 16.12
N ARG A 81 -11.90 32.25 15.85
CA ARG A 81 -12.61 31.36 14.91
C ARG A 81 -12.11 31.52 13.48
N ALA A 82 -11.86 32.76 13.04
CA ALA A 82 -11.36 33.01 11.70
C ALA A 82 -9.93 32.48 11.52
N GLU A 83 -9.11 32.58 12.57
CA GLU A 83 -7.76 32.00 12.60
C GLU A 83 -7.81 30.47 12.52
N LEU A 84 -8.64 29.81 13.34
CA LEU A 84 -8.85 28.35 13.26
C LEU A 84 -9.22 27.90 11.84
N VAL A 85 -10.20 28.55 11.22
CA VAL A 85 -10.64 28.22 9.86
C VAL A 85 -9.49 28.40 8.87
N GLY A 86 -8.71 29.47 9.00
CA GLY A 86 -7.52 29.69 8.16
C GLY A 86 -6.46 28.60 8.34
N GLU A 87 -6.09 28.27 9.58
CA GLU A 87 -5.08 27.26 9.87
C GLU A 87 -5.49 25.87 9.40
N LEU A 88 -6.76 25.48 9.58
CA LEU A 88 -7.27 24.20 9.09
C LEU A 88 -7.29 24.15 7.56
N ALA A 89 -7.67 25.24 6.88
CA ALA A 89 -7.62 25.32 5.42
C ALA A 89 -6.18 25.17 4.89
N ASP A 90 -5.23 25.84 5.53
CA ASP A 90 -3.81 25.78 5.16
C ASP A 90 -3.22 24.38 5.42
N ALA A 91 -3.54 23.75 6.55
CA ALA A 91 -3.12 22.39 6.87
C ALA A 91 -3.68 21.38 5.87
N ALA A 92 -4.95 21.52 5.50
CA ALA A 92 -5.58 20.66 4.49
C ALA A 92 -4.95 20.86 3.10
N ALA A 93 -4.69 22.11 2.68
CA ALA A 93 -4.05 22.39 1.41
C ALA A 93 -2.62 21.81 1.33
N TYR A 94 -1.83 21.99 2.39
CA TYR A 94 -0.50 21.40 2.51
C TYR A 94 -0.57 19.87 2.48
N GLY A 95 -1.50 19.29 3.24
CA GLY A 95 -1.70 17.84 3.30
C GLY A 95 -2.10 17.24 1.97
N GLN A 96 -3.01 17.89 1.23
CA GLN A 96 -3.39 17.50 -0.12
C GLN A 96 -2.16 17.41 -1.02
N GLU A 97 -1.32 18.45 -1.02
CA GLU A 97 -0.12 18.49 -1.86
C GLU A 97 0.88 17.39 -1.46
N ALA A 98 1.15 17.23 -0.16
CA ALA A 98 2.09 16.24 0.34
C ALA A 98 1.67 14.80 0.00
N ILE A 99 0.39 14.46 0.21
CA ILE A 99 -0.17 13.15 -0.10
C ILE A 99 -0.20 12.91 -1.61
N ALA A 100 -0.56 13.93 -2.40
CA ALA A 100 -0.55 13.83 -3.87
C ALA A 100 0.86 13.59 -4.42
N GLN A 101 1.90 14.19 -3.82
CA GLN A 101 3.29 13.92 -4.18
C GLN A 101 3.70 12.48 -3.87
N ALA A 102 3.30 11.95 -2.71
CA ALA A 102 3.53 10.54 -2.36
C ALA A 102 2.81 9.59 -3.35
N GLY A 103 1.57 9.90 -3.70
CA GLY A 103 0.79 9.18 -4.70
C GLY A 103 1.43 9.21 -6.09
N ALA A 104 1.93 10.38 -6.53
CA ALA A 104 2.64 10.51 -7.81
C ALA A 104 3.95 9.71 -7.84
N ALA A 105 4.68 9.66 -6.72
CA ALA A 105 5.88 8.86 -6.59
C ALA A 105 5.60 7.35 -6.66
N MET A 106 4.47 6.91 -6.07
CA MET A 106 3.98 5.52 -6.19
C MET A 106 3.55 5.21 -7.62
N ALA A 107 2.75 6.07 -8.25
CA ALA A 107 2.23 5.87 -9.61
C ALA A 107 3.32 5.75 -10.70
N GLY A 108 4.53 6.23 -10.42
CA GLY A 108 5.69 6.07 -11.29
C GLY A 108 6.35 4.68 -11.24
N ASP A 109 5.98 3.83 -10.28
CA ASP A 109 6.54 2.49 -10.14
C ASP A 109 5.98 1.52 -11.20
N THR A 110 6.82 0.61 -11.67
CA THR A 110 6.45 -0.38 -12.69
C THR A 110 6.73 -1.78 -12.23
N TYR A 111 5.79 -2.69 -12.48
CA TYR A 111 5.87 -4.10 -12.09
C TYR A 111 5.88 -5.01 -13.31
N LEU A 112 6.34 -6.23 -13.14
CA LEU A 112 6.24 -7.25 -14.18
C LEU A 112 4.77 -7.50 -14.56
N PRO A 113 4.43 -7.58 -15.86
CA PRO A 113 3.03 -7.58 -16.31
C PRO A 113 2.23 -8.82 -15.90
N TRP A 114 2.91 -9.91 -15.50
CA TRP A 114 2.27 -11.11 -14.97
C TRP A 114 2.11 -11.11 -13.44
N HIS A 115 2.61 -10.09 -12.73
CA HIS A 115 2.38 -9.88 -11.29
C HIS A 115 1.08 -9.10 -11.05
N THR A 116 -0.02 -9.57 -11.64
CA THR A 116 -1.30 -8.88 -11.67
C THR A 116 -1.87 -8.55 -10.29
N ALA A 117 -1.56 -9.35 -9.26
CA ALA A 117 -1.99 -9.07 -7.90
C ALA A 117 -1.27 -7.85 -7.29
N ILE A 118 0.04 -7.70 -7.53
CA ILE A 118 0.81 -6.52 -7.09
C ILE A 118 0.32 -5.28 -7.82
N ILE A 119 0.09 -5.38 -9.14
CA ILE A 119 -0.45 -4.28 -9.95
C ILE A 119 -1.84 -3.84 -9.43
N ARG A 120 -2.69 -4.79 -9.03
CA ARG A 120 -3.99 -4.48 -8.42
C ARG A 120 -3.81 -3.77 -7.08
N ALA A 121 -3.00 -4.31 -6.17
CA ALA A 121 -2.72 -3.70 -4.87
C ALA A 121 -2.18 -2.27 -4.99
N HIS A 122 -1.27 -2.05 -5.94
CA HIS A 122 -0.77 -0.72 -6.28
C HIS A 122 -1.88 0.23 -6.71
N ASN A 123 -2.75 -0.19 -7.63
CA ASN A 123 -3.83 0.67 -8.13
C ASN A 123 -4.89 0.95 -7.07
N ASP A 124 -5.26 -0.05 -6.26
CA ASP A 124 -6.26 0.11 -5.20
C ASP A 124 -5.75 1.06 -4.11
N TYR A 125 -4.46 0.99 -3.78
CA TYR A 125 -3.86 1.94 -2.85
C TYR A 125 -3.73 3.36 -3.45
N LEU A 126 -3.47 3.50 -4.75
CA LEU A 126 -3.54 4.81 -5.42
C LEU A 126 -4.94 5.41 -5.36
N LEU A 127 -6.01 4.59 -5.41
CA LEU A 127 -7.37 5.09 -5.19
C LEU A 127 -7.56 5.60 -3.76
N HIS A 128 -6.99 4.92 -2.77
CA HIS A 128 -7.00 5.41 -1.39
C HIS A 128 -6.27 6.74 -1.22
N ASN A 129 -5.08 6.88 -1.81
CA ASN A 129 -4.36 8.16 -1.85
C ASN A 129 -5.19 9.26 -2.52
N GLN A 130 -5.88 8.95 -3.62
CA GLN A 130 -6.77 9.90 -4.30
C GLN A 130 -7.93 10.35 -3.39
N SER A 131 -8.59 9.42 -2.69
CA SER A 131 -9.68 9.75 -1.75
C SER A 131 -9.24 10.74 -0.68
N TRP A 132 -8.03 10.56 -0.13
CA TRP A 132 -7.42 11.52 0.80
C TRP A 132 -7.19 12.89 0.17
N THR A 133 -6.62 12.95 -1.04
CA THR A 133 -6.39 14.23 -1.72
C THR A 133 -7.68 14.95 -2.08
N ASP A 134 -8.74 14.23 -2.43
CA ASP A 134 -10.04 14.81 -2.74
C ASP A 134 -10.71 15.34 -1.48
N TYR A 135 -10.62 14.61 -0.37
CA TYR A 135 -11.10 15.04 0.94
C TYR A 135 -10.40 16.34 1.38
N LEU A 136 -9.07 16.34 1.43
CA LEU A 136 -8.30 17.51 1.84
C LEU A 136 -8.45 18.69 0.89
N GLY A 137 -8.62 18.44 -0.41
CA GLY A 137 -8.92 19.49 -1.39
C GLY A 137 -10.27 20.17 -1.15
N ARG A 138 -11.29 19.44 -0.67
CA ARG A 138 -12.56 20.04 -0.21
C ARG A 138 -12.36 20.80 1.10
N SER A 139 -11.66 20.20 2.07
CA SER A 139 -11.37 20.80 3.37
C SER A 139 -10.54 22.09 3.30
N ALA A 140 -9.66 22.21 2.30
CA ALA A 140 -8.89 23.44 2.04
C ALA A 140 -9.78 24.61 1.59
N VAL A 141 -10.95 24.33 0.99
CA VAL A 141 -11.92 25.36 0.56
C VAL A 141 -12.96 25.61 1.65
N ASP A 142 -13.44 24.54 2.28
CA ASP A 142 -14.38 24.58 3.39
C ASP A 142 -13.90 23.66 4.51
N PRO A 143 -13.22 24.20 5.54
CA PRO A 143 -12.74 23.41 6.67
C PRO A 143 -13.85 22.69 7.45
N GLY A 144 -15.12 23.06 7.27
CA GLY A 144 -16.25 22.29 7.81
C GLY A 144 -16.33 20.87 7.28
N GLU A 145 -15.75 20.58 6.11
CA GLU A 145 -15.64 19.22 5.57
C GLU A 145 -14.81 18.29 6.47
N LEU A 146 -13.90 18.83 7.30
CA LEU A 146 -13.10 18.04 8.25
C LEU A 146 -13.95 17.35 9.33
N THR A 147 -15.19 17.78 9.52
CA THR A 147 -16.11 17.19 10.50
C THR A 147 -17.04 16.14 9.89
N VAL A 148 -16.95 15.90 8.58
CA VAL A 148 -17.84 14.97 7.85
C VAL A 148 -17.25 13.56 7.90
N PRO A 149 -18.07 12.49 8.02
CA PRO A 149 -17.59 11.13 7.93
C PRO A 149 -16.80 10.86 6.63
N GLN A 150 -15.72 10.07 6.75
CA GLN A 150 -14.75 9.83 5.68
C GLN A 150 -14.98 8.49 4.95
N GLU A 151 -16.23 8.22 4.54
CA GLU A 151 -16.64 6.91 3.99
C GLU A 151 -15.81 6.45 2.77
N ASP A 152 -15.42 7.38 1.89
CA ASP A 152 -14.61 7.08 0.70
C ASP A 152 -13.16 6.72 1.08
N ILE A 153 -12.59 7.35 2.09
CA ILE A 153 -11.25 7.04 2.59
C ILE A 153 -11.26 5.66 3.24
N ASP A 154 -12.24 5.40 4.11
CA ASP A 154 -12.38 4.11 4.81
C ASP A 154 -12.59 2.95 3.83
N SER A 155 -13.50 3.12 2.88
CA SER A 155 -13.80 2.07 1.89
C SER A 155 -12.61 1.76 0.98
N THR A 156 -11.92 2.78 0.49
CA THR A 156 -10.71 2.59 -0.32
C THR A 156 -9.54 2.01 0.47
N PHE A 157 -9.42 2.30 1.77
CA PHE A 157 -8.43 1.68 2.64
C PHE A 157 -8.67 0.18 2.80
N MET A 158 -9.93 -0.22 3.03
CA MET A 158 -10.31 -1.63 3.13
C MET A 158 -10.07 -2.40 1.82
N ASP A 159 -10.40 -1.79 0.68
CA ASP A 159 -10.15 -2.38 -0.64
C ASP A 159 -8.64 -2.54 -0.90
N ALA A 160 -7.85 -1.52 -0.54
CA ALA A 160 -6.39 -1.57 -0.64
C ALA A 160 -5.79 -2.66 0.26
N GLU A 161 -6.24 -2.78 1.52
CA GLU A 161 -5.81 -3.84 2.43
C GLU A 161 -6.04 -5.23 1.82
N ALA A 162 -7.25 -5.48 1.34
CA ALA A 162 -7.64 -6.76 0.77
C ALA A 162 -6.72 -7.12 -0.41
N SER A 163 -6.44 -6.16 -1.29
CA SER A 163 -5.56 -6.37 -2.45
C SER A 163 -4.09 -6.53 -2.07
N VAL A 164 -3.56 -5.73 -1.13
CA VAL A 164 -2.18 -5.83 -0.64
C VAL A 164 -1.94 -7.20 0.01
N ARG A 165 -2.86 -7.66 0.87
CA ARG A 165 -2.77 -8.98 1.50
C ARG A 165 -2.87 -10.10 0.46
N ALA A 166 -3.75 -9.96 -0.55
CA ALA A 166 -3.86 -10.94 -1.64
C ALA A 166 -2.62 -10.99 -2.55
N ALA A 167 -1.85 -9.90 -2.62
CA ALA A 167 -0.62 -9.81 -3.41
C ALA A 167 0.61 -10.43 -2.72
N LEU A 168 0.51 -10.85 -1.46
CA LEU A 168 1.62 -11.43 -0.71
C LEU A 168 2.25 -12.63 -1.44
N PRO A 169 3.57 -12.62 -1.68
CA PRO A 169 4.27 -13.76 -2.24
C PRO A 169 4.11 -15.01 -1.34
N PRO A 170 4.00 -16.23 -1.92
CA PRO A 170 3.85 -17.46 -1.13
C PRO A 170 4.93 -17.67 -0.06
N LEU A 171 6.16 -17.24 -0.37
CA LEU A 171 7.31 -17.26 0.54
C LEU A 171 7.70 -15.85 0.98
N ALA A 172 6.71 -14.99 1.24
CA ALA A 172 6.98 -13.65 1.76
C ALA A 172 7.86 -13.73 3.02
N SER A 173 8.70 -12.73 3.25
CA SER A 173 9.46 -12.60 4.49
C SER A 173 8.53 -12.28 5.67
N THR A 174 8.95 -12.62 6.89
CA THR A 174 8.21 -12.22 8.10
C THR A 174 8.17 -10.70 8.24
N ASP A 175 9.28 -10.03 7.91
CA ASP A 175 9.37 -8.57 7.90
C ASP A 175 8.29 -7.92 7.02
N LEU A 176 8.15 -8.38 5.77
CA LEU A 176 7.15 -7.85 4.85
C LEU A 176 5.72 -8.03 5.38
N ARG A 177 5.42 -9.19 6.00
CA ARG A 177 4.11 -9.42 6.61
C ARG A 177 3.85 -8.47 7.77
N ASN A 178 4.82 -8.33 8.67
CA ASN A 178 4.71 -7.44 9.82
C ASN A 178 4.50 -5.98 9.39
N ARG A 179 5.17 -5.51 8.34
CA ARG A 179 4.99 -4.16 7.80
C ARG A 179 3.56 -3.93 7.30
N ILE A 180 3.01 -4.89 6.55
CA ILE A 180 1.60 -4.84 6.11
C ILE A 180 0.66 -4.87 7.31
N ASP A 181 0.93 -5.71 8.32
CA ASP A 181 0.11 -5.78 9.52
C ASP A 181 0.14 -4.46 10.32
N VAL A 182 1.26 -3.72 10.30
CA VAL A 182 1.37 -2.40 10.93
C VAL A 182 0.60 -1.33 10.16
N ILE A 183 0.72 -1.30 8.82
CA ILE A 183 -0.02 -0.35 7.97
C ILE A 183 -1.52 -0.49 8.19
N PHE A 184 -2.02 -1.73 8.14
CA PHE A 184 -3.45 -2.04 8.20
C PHE A 184 -3.88 -2.52 9.58
N ALA A 185 -3.17 -2.11 10.63
CA ALA A 185 -3.61 -2.42 11.98
C ALA A 185 -4.94 -1.70 12.25
N GLU A 186 -5.90 -2.40 12.85
CA GLU A 186 -7.06 -1.72 13.44
C GLU A 186 -6.52 -0.71 14.48
N PRO A 187 -6.97 0.55 14.47
CA PRO A 187 -6.51 1.52 15.46
C PRO A 187 -6.82 0.97 16.85
N GLU A 188 -5.78 0.66 17.63
CA GLU A 188 -5.91 0.22 19.01
C GLU A 188 -6.45 1.39 19.85
N ASN A 189 -7.77 1.58 19.87
CA ASN A 189 -8.49 2.30 20.93
C ASN A 189 -7.83 3.63 21.38
N SER A 190 -7.34 4.43 20.44
CA SER A 190 -6.96 5.82 20.65
C SER A 190 -8.24 6.64 20.75
N GLY A 191 -8.63 6.95 21.98
CA GLY A 191 -9.93 7.56 22.31
C GLY A 191 -10.13 8.92 21.66
N GLY A 192 -10.83 8.91 20.52
CA GLY A 192 -11.19 10.11 19.79
C GLY A 192 -12.26 9.90 18.71
N GLN A 193 -13.14 8.91 18.86
CA GLN A 193 -14.40 8.91 18.10
C GLN A 193 -15.33 9.93 18.77
N ALA A 194 -15.26 11.18 18.34
CA ALA A 194 -16.34 12.13 18.56
C ALA A 194 -17.43 11.85 17.52
N ALA A 195 -18.51 11.23 18.01
CA ALA A 195 -19.84 11.42 17.49
C ALA A 195 -20.31 12.87 17.66
#